data_AF-A0A9P9Z125-F1
#
_entry.id   AF-A0A9P9Z125-F1
#
_cell.length_a   1.000
_cell.length_b   1.000
_cell.length_c   1.000
_cell.angle_alpha   90.00
_cell.angle_beta   90.00
_cell.angle_gamma   90.00
#
_symmetry.space_group_name_H-M   'P 1'
#
loop_
_entity.id
_entity.type
_entity.pdbx_description
1 polymer ?
#
loop_
_entity_poly.entity_id
_entity_poly.type
_entity_poly.pdbx_seq_one_letter_code
_entity_poly.pdbx_strand_id
1 'polypeptide(L)'
;MDPTNLFVISSDFCHWGQRFSYTYYDRSCGAIHKSIEKLDKQGMDIIESLSPQSFTEYLRKYNNTICGRHPIGVMLGAVKALQDQGYDKMSFKFLKYAQSSQCEDMEDSSVSYASGSLVFEI
;
A
#
# COMPACT_ATOMS: atom_id res chain seq x y z
N MET A 1 21.15 4.24 -12.09
CA MET A 1 20.78 4.60 -10.69
C MET A 1 22.03 5.05 -9.97
N ASP A 2 21.94 6.13 -9.18
CA ASP A 2 23.04 6.55 -8.31
C ASP A 2 22.89 5.84 -6.95
N PRO A 3 23.84 4.96 -6.56
CA PRO A 3 23.75 4.19 -5.31
C PRO A 3 23.83 5.05 -4.04
N THR A 4 24.12 6.34 -4.17
CA THR A 4 24.16 7.30 -3.05
C THR A 4 22.80 7.94 -2.78
N ASN A 5 21.82 7.78 -3.68
CA ASN A 5 20.48 8.33 -3.53
C ASN A 5 19.56 7.43 -2.69
N LEU A 6 18.74 8.06 -1.85
CA LEU A 6 17.64 7.43 -1.12
C LEU A 6 16.34 8.15 -1.44
N PHE A 7 15.31 7.40 -1.82
CA PHE A 7 13.95 7.91 -2.00
C PHE A 7 13.08 7.49 -0.82
N VAL A 8 12.53 8.47 -0.10
CA VAL A 8 11.56 8.23 0.98
C VAL A 8 10.17 8.48 0.44
N ILE A 9 9.34 7.43 0.38
CA ILE A 9 7.96 7.50 -0.08
C ILE A 9 7.04 7.55 1.15
N SER A 10 6.50 8.73 1.45
CA SER A 10 5.65 8.94 2.63
C SER A 10 4.19 8.61 2.33
N SER A 11 3.60 7.68 3.08
CA SER A 11 2.19 7.32 2.97
C SER A 11 1.68 6.62 4.23
N ASP A 12 0.49 7.00 4.67
CA ASP A 12 -0.40 6.13 5.43
C ASP A 12 -1.18 5.21 4.47
N PHE A 13 -1.76 4.12 5.01
CA PHE A 13 -2.60 3.17 4.29
C PHE A 13 -4.10 3.49 4.52
N CYS A 14 -4.97 2.51 4.73
CA CYS A 14 -6.40 2.75 4.90
C CYS A 14 -6.71 3.72 6.05
N HIS A 15 -7.42 4.79 5.72
CA HIS A 15 -8.18 5.63 6.65
C HIS A 15 -9.62 5.12 6.64
N TRP A 16 -10.00 4.34 7.64
CA TRP A 16 -11.31 3.70 7.73
C TRP A 16 -12.19 4.38 8.78
N GLY A 17 -13.46 4.58 8.47
CA GLY A 17 -14.49 5.11 9.36
C GLY A 17 -15.31 6.23 8.72
N GLN A 18 -16.44 6.56 9.35
CA GLN A 18 -17.39 7.56 8.82
C GLN A 18 -16.74 8.94 8.63
N ARG A 19 -15.83 9.35 9.53
CA ARG A 19 -15.11 10.63 9.44
C ARG A 19 -14.22 10.76 8.19
N PHE A 20 -13.88 9.65 7.56
CA PHE A 20 -13.10 9.60 6.32
C PHE A 20 -13.97 9.30 5.09
N SER A 21 -15.29 9.19 5.27
CA SER A 21 -16.24 8.78 4.23
C SER A 21 -15.86 7.46 3.56
N TYR A 22 -15.22 6.54 4.31
CA TYR A 22 -14.74 5.27 3.80
C TYR A 22 -14.96 4.15 4.82
N THR A 23 -15.91 3.27 4.53
CA THR A 23 -16.32 2.18 5.43
C THR A 23 -16.41 0.85 4.67
N TYR A 24 -15.54 0.64 3.68
CA TYR A 24 -15.47 -0.64 2.96
C TYR A 24 -15.28 -1.79 3.97
N TYR A 25 -16.13 -2.80 3.88
CA TYR A 25 -16.12 -3.92 4.82
C TYR A 25 -16.52 -5.22 4.11
N ASP A 26 -15.55 -6.12 3.98
CA ASP A 26 -15.75 -7.50 3.57
C ASP A 26 -16.16 -8.34 4.79
N ARG A 27 -17.47 -8.57 4.94
CA ARG A 27 -18.07 -9.34 6.03
C ARG A 27 -17.54 -10.77 6.15
N SER A 28 -16.96 -11.34 5.08
CA SER A 28 -16.35 -12.68 5.16
C SER A 28 -15.11 -12.72 6.06
N CYS A 29 -14.54 -11.56 6.41
CA CYS A 29 -13.34 -11.46 7.25
C CYS A 29 -13.62 -11.49 8.75
N GLY A 30 -14.88 -11.52 9.18
CA GLY A 30 -15.23 -11.36 10.60
C GLY A 30 -15.08 -9.90 11.03
N ALA A 31 -14.22 -9.60 12.00
CA ALA A 31 -14.07 -8.25 12.53
C ALA A 31 -13.66 -7.21 11.47
N ILE A 32 -14.10 -5.96 11.63
CA ILE A 32 -13.84 -4.87 10.68
C ILE A 32 -12.34 -4.65 10.50
N HIS A 33 -11.57 -4.62 11.59
CA HIS A 33 -10.12 -4.47 11.53
C HIS A 33 -9.42 -5.57 10.70
N LYS A 34 -9.99 -6.79 10.62
CA LYS A 34 -9.49 -7.87 9.76
C LYS A 34 -9.81 -7.66 8.29
N SER A 35 -10.98 -7.09 7.98
CA SER A 35 -11.28 -6.64 6.61
C SER A 35 -10.34 -5.53 6.17
N ILE A 36 -10.04 -4.56 7.04
CA ILE A 36 -9.07 -3.48 6.75
C ILE A 36 -7.68 -4.08 6.51
N GLU A 37 -7.22 -4.97 7.41
CA GLU A 37 -5.92 -5.64 7.29
C GLU A 37 -5.80 -6.42 5.97
N LYS A 38 -6.84 -7.17 5.58
CA LYS A 38 -6.86 -7.91 4.31
C LYS A 38 -6.80 -6.96 3.11
N LEU A 39 -7.57 -5.87 3.13
CA LEU A 39 -7.58 -4.88 2.05
C LEU A 39 -6.21 -4.22 1.90
N ASP A 40 -5.61 -3.78 3.01
CA ASP A 40 -4.29 -3.16 2.99
C ASP A 40 -3.21 -4.14 2.52
N LYS A 41 -3.21 -5.38 3.03
CA LYS A 41 -2.27 -6.42 2.60
C LYS A 41 -2.40 -6.73 1.11
N GLN A 42 -3.61 -6.74 0.56
CA GLN A 42 -3.80 -6.87 -0.89
C GLN A 42 -3.11 -5.73 -1.67
N GLY A 43 -3.24 -4.49 -1.19
CA GLY A 43 -2.52 -3.34 -1.76
C GLY A 43 -1.00 -3.46 -1.61
N MET A 44 -0.54 -3.92 -0.44
CA MET A 44 0.87 -4.17 -0.15
C MET A 44 1.46 -5.22 -1.08
N ASP A 45 0.81 -6.38 -1.23
CA ASP A 45 1.25 -7.48 -2.12
C ASP A 45 1.39 -7.01 -3.57
N ILE A 46 0.46 -6.15 -4.02
CA ILE A 46 0.52 -5.54 -5.36
C ILE A 46 1.72 -4.59 -5.49
N ILE A 47 2.02 -3.78 -4.46
CA ILE A 47 3.20 -2.92 -4.45
C ILE A 47 4.48 -3.78 -4.45
N GLU A 48 4.52 -4.89 -3.70
CA GLU A 48 5.65 -5.84 -3.72
C GLU A 48 5.85 -6.49 -5.10
N SER A 49 4.78 -6.64 -5.88
CA SER A 49 4.87 -7.14 -7.26
C SER A 49 5.48 -6.14 -8.25
N LEU A 50 5.75 -4.90 -7.81
CA LEU A 50 6.34 -3.82 -8.60
C LEU A 50 5.55 -3.47 -9.88
N SER A 51 4.23 -3.72 -9.89
CA SER A 51 3.34 -3.47 -11.04
C SER A 51 2.53 -2.17 -10.88
N PRO A 52 2.84 -1.08 -11.64
CA PRO A 52 2.07 0.15 -11.60
C PRO A 52 0.61 -0.03 -12.06
N GLN A 53 0.40 -0.90 -13.05
CA GLN A 53 -0.91 -1.19 -13.61
C GLN A 53 -1.80 -1.86 -12.56
N SER A 54 -1.31 -2.92 -11.92
CA SER A 54 -2.06 -3.66 -10.91
C SER A 54 -2.42 -2.77 -9.71
N PHE A 55 -1.51 -1.87 -9.31
CA PHE A 55 -1.80 -0.90 -8.25
C PHE A 55 -2.91 0.08 -8.65
N THR A 56 -2.88 0.57 -9.88
CA THR A 56 -3.94 1.45 -10.43
C THR A 56 -5.30 0.75 -10.47
N GLU A 57 -5.33 -0.51 -10.91
CA GLU A 57 -6.55 -1.33 -10.95
C GLU A 57 -7.12 -1.59 -9.55
N TYR A 58 -6.25 -1.87 -8.57
CA TYR A 58 -6.63 -2.01 -7.17
C TYR A 58 -7.25 -0.73 -6.61
N LEU A 59 -6.62 0.43 -6.82
CA LEU A 59 -7.15 1.72 -6.39
C LEU A 59 -8.51 2.01 -7.03
N ARG A 60 -8.68 1.70 -8.33
CA ARG A 60 -9.96 1.87 -9.02
C ARG A 60 -11.05 0.96 -8.45
N LYS A 61 -10.69 -0.28 -8.10
CA LYS A 61 -11.65 -1.29 -7.62
C LYS A 61 -12.14 -1.01 -6.21
N TYR A 62 -11.24 -0.67 -5.29
CA TYR A 62 -11.56 -0.57 -3.87
C TYR A 62 -11.61 0.86 -3.33
N ASN A 63 -11.03 1.82 -4.06
CA ASN A 63 -10.87 3.20 -3.63
C ASN A 63 -10.28 3.32 -2.21
N ASN A 64 -9.37 2.40 -1.84
CA ASN A 64 -8.71 2.42 -0.53
C ASN A 64 -8.04 3.78 -0.33
N THR A 65 -8.22 4.37 0.84
CA THR A 65 -7.88 5.75 1.21
C THR A 65 -6.38 5.96 1.48
N ILE A 66 -5.51 5.25 0.75
CA ILE A 66 -4.06 5.40 0.80
C ILE A 66 -3.68 6.83 0.40
N CYS A 67 -3.16 7.62 1.33
CA CYS A 67 -2.93 9.05 1.11
C CYS A 67 -1.76 9.32 0.15
N GLY A 68 -0.71 8.50 0.21
CA GLY A 68 0.47 8.56 -0.66
C GLY A 68 0.34 7.72 -1.92
N ARG A 69 -0.88 7.40 -2.39
CA ARG A 69 -1.11 6.63 -3.63
C ARG A 69 -0.39 7.21 -4.85
N HIS A 70 -0.22 8.54 -4.92
CA HIS A 70 0.47 9.19 -6.03
C HIS A 70 2.01 9.05 -5.93
N PRO A 71 2.66 9.37 -4.79
CA PRO A 71 4.07 9.03 -4.56
C PRO A 71 4.41 7.55 -4.79
N ILE A 72 3.57 6.63 -4.32
CA ILE A 72 3.74 5.18 -4.55
C ILE A 72 3.66 4.88 -6.05
N GLY A 73 2.69 5.47 -6.77
CA GLY A 73 2.58 5.33 -8.22
C GLY A 73 3.80 5.84 -8.98
N VAL A 74 4.40 6.96 -8.55
CA VAL A 74 5.65 7.49 -9.11
C VAL A 74 6.81 6.52 -8.87
N MET A 75 6.94 5.98 -7.65
CA MET A 75 7.95 4.96 -7.33
C MET A 75 7.82 3.73 -8.22
N LEU A 76 6.61 3.17 -8.36
CA LEU A 76 6.35 2.02 -9.22
C LEU A 76 6.66 2.34 -10.69
N GLY A 77 6.30 3.53 -11.17
CA GLY A 77 6.62 3.98 -12.52
C GLY A 77 8.13 4.10 -12.77
N ALA A 78 8.88 4.62 -11.78
CA ALA A 78 10.33 4.69 -11.86
C ALA A 78 10.97 3.29 -11.87
N VAL A 79 10.49 2.37 -11.04
CA VAL A 79 10.91 0.95 -11.06
C VAL A 79 10.66 0.33 -12.43
N LYS A 80 9.46 0.51 -13.00
CA LYS A 80 9.13 -0.03 -14.33
C LYS A 80 10.05 0.54 -15.42
N ALA A 81 10.34 1.84 -15.38
CA ALA A 81 11.26 2.47 -16.33
C ALA A 81 12.71 1.94 -16.22
N LEU A 82 13.13 1.51 -15.04
CA LEU A 82 14.42 0.86 -14.82
C LEU A 82 14.42 -0.59 -15.33
N GLN A 83 13.36 -1.35 -15.08
CA GLN A 83 13.18 -2.69 -15.65
C GLN A 83 13.22 -2.66 -17.18
N ASP A 84 12.58 -1.67 -17.81
CA ASP A 84 12.62 -1.50 -19.27
C ASP A 84 14.01 -1.17 -19.83
N GLN A 85 14.94 -0.74 -18.95
CA GLN A 85 16.35 -0.53 -19.27
C GLN A 85 17.23 -1.75 -18.93
N GLY A 86 16.64 -2.87 -18.51
CA GLY A 86 17.33 -4.12 -18.16
C GLY A 86 17.82 -4.21 -16.71
N TYR A 87 17.39 -3.29 -15.83
CA TYR A 87 17.62 -3.42 -14.40
C TYR A 87 16.50 -4.26 -13.79
N ASP A 88 16.64 -5.58 -13.79
CA ASP A 88 15.56 -6.48 -13.36
C ASP A 88 15.71 -6.98 -11.90
N LYS A 89 16.88 -6.75 -11.31
CA LYS A 89 17.24 -7.19 -9.96
C LYS A 89 16.78 -6.19 -8.90
N MET A 90 15.48 -6.13 -8.66
CA MET A 90 14.88 -5.28 -7.62
C MET A 90 13.80 -6.04 -6.86
N SER A 91 13.72 -5.82 -5.55
CA SER A 91 12.63 -6.35 -4.73
C SER A 91 12.16 -5.32 -3.71
N PHE A 92 10.83 -5.14 -3.63
CA PHE A 92 10.20 -4.37 -2.56
C PHE A 92 9.62 -5.33 -1.54
N LYS A 93 9.86 -5.06 -0.26
CA LYS A 93 9.25 -5.81 0.84
C LYS A 93 8.73 -4.88 1.92
N PHE A 94 7.49 -5.12 2.33
CA PHE A 94 6.97 -4.56 3.57
C PHE A 94 7.54 -5.32 4.77
N LEU A 95 7.94 -4.57 5.79
CA LEU A 95 8.60 -5.06 6.99
C LEU A 95 7.66 -5.09 8.19
N LYS A 96 6.71 -4.15 8.25
CA LYS A 96 5.76 -4.04 9.35
C LYS A 96 4.44 -3.46 8.87
N TYR A 97 3.36 -3.92 9.51
CA TYR A 97 2.02 -3.39 9.40
C TYR A 97 1.47 -3.13 10.79
N ALA A 98 0.70 -2.05 10.95
CA ALA A 98 -0.01 -1.70 12.17
C ALA A 98 -1.29 -0.93 11.84
N GLN A 99 -2.22 -0.93 12.78
CA GLN A 99 -3.41 -0.08 12.75
C GLN A 99 -3.38 0.80 14.01
N SER A 100 -3.85 2.04 13.91
CA SER A 100 -3.94 2.95 15.06
C SER A 100 -4.82 2.39 16.19
N SER A 101 -5.82 1.59 15.83
CA SER A 101 -6.81 0.96 16.68
C SER A 101 -7.44 -0.21 15.91
N GLN A 102 -8.02 -1.17 16.63
CA GLN A 102 -8.81 -2.24 16.05
C GLN A 102 -10.28 -1.81 16.03
N CYS A 103 -10.81 -1.47 14.85
CA CYS A 103 -12.24 -1.22 14.68
C CYS A 103 -13.03 -2.51 14.86
N GLU A 104 -14.02 -2.49 15.75
CA GLU A 104 -14.98 -3.58 15.98
C GLU A 104 -16.38 -3.19 15.47
N ASP A 105 -16.74 -1.90 15.55
CA ASP A 105 -18.06 -1.38 15.19
C ASP A 105 -18.01 -0.27 14.11
N MET A 106 -19.17 0.04 13.53
CA MET A 106 -19.30 1.02 12.42
C MET A 106 -19.11 2.49 12.84
N GLU A 107 -19.06 2.76 14.14
CA GLU A 107 -18.80 4.07 14.73
C GLU A 107 -17.28 4.29 14.95
N ASP A 108 -16.50 3.20 14.95
CA ASP A 108 -15.05 3.27 15.11
C ASP A 108 -14.38 3.92 13.89
N SER A 109 -13.13 4.31 14.09
CA SER A 109 -12.26 4.72 12.99
C SER A 109 -10.80 4.36 13.28
N SER A 110 -10.05 4.06 12.23
CA SER A 110 -8.63 3.72 12.32
C SER A 110 -7.87 4.27 11.12
N VAL A 111 -6.56 4.41 11.30
CA VAL A 111 -5.60 4.63 10.21
C VAL A 111 -4.59 3.49 10.23
N SER A 112 -4.30 2.93 9.07
CA SER A 112 -3.31 1.87 8.90
C SER A 112 -1.94 2.43 8.54
N TYR A 113 -0.90 1.78 9.02
CA TYR A 113 0.50 2.14 8.78
C TYR A 113 1.26 0.93 8.27
N ALA A 114 2.13 1.14 7.29
CA ALA A 114 3.03 0.13 6.78
C ALA A 114 4.42 0.72 6.54
N SER A 115 5.47 -0.06 6.79
CA SER A 115 6.85 0.28 6.43
C SER A 115 7.41 -0.77 5.49
N GLY A 116 8.19 -0.34 4.51
CA GLY A 116 8.82 -1.23 3.53
C GLY A 116 10.06 -0.60 2.90
N SER A 117 10.82 -1.44 2.20
CA SER A 117 12.06 -1.04 1.53
C SER A 117 12.17 -1.67 0.16
N LEU A 118 12.59 -0.87 -0.82
CA LEU A 118 13.06 -1.34 -2.12
C LEU A 118 14.56 -1.59 -2.06
N VAL A 119 15.01 -2.78 -2.45
CA VAL A 119 16.42 -3.13 -2.53
C VAL A 119 16.76 -3.52 -3.97
N PHE A 120 17.96 -3.13 -4.39
CA PHE A 120 18.55 -3.51 -5.67
C PHE A 120 19.51 -4.65 -5.39
N GLU A 121 19.27 -5.81 -6.00
CA GLU A 121 20.18 -6.93 -5.88
C GLU A 121 21.33 -6.73 -6.88
N ILE A 122 22.57 -6.85 -6.39
CA ILE A 122 23.79 -6.70 -7.19
C ILE A 122 24.05 -8.02 -7.93
#